data_AF-A0A380EJY7-F1
#
_entry.id   AF-A0A380EJY7-F1
#
_cell.length_a   1.000
_cell.length_b   1.000
_cell.length_c   1.000
_cell.angle_alpha   90.00
_cell.angle_beta   90.00
_cell.angle_gamma   90.00
#
_symmetry.space_group_name_H-M   'P 1'
#
loop_
_entity.id
_entity.type
_entity.pdbx_description
1 polymer ?
#
loop_
_entity_poly.entity_id
_entity_poly.type
_entity_poly.pdbx_seq_one_letter_code
_entity_poly.pdbx_strand_id
1 'polypeptide(L)'
;MAEFEQLRGNSGAKAYRLGDVSAETQFALDTFNVPAPELLTDDLDGQDVILVDHNEFQQSSDTIASATIKHVIDHHRIANFENCWSFMLSC
;
A
#
# COMPACT_ATOMS: atom_id res chain seq x y z
N MET A 1 7.42 -5.93 0.78
CA MET A 1 6.94 -5.74 -0.61
C MET A 1 7.82 -4.79 -1.42
N ALA A 2 8.25 -3.64 -0.87
CA ALA A 2 9.14 -2.72 -1.59
C ALA A 2 10.43 -3.38 -2.08
N GLU A 3 11.10 -4.17 -1.24
CA GLU A 3 12.30 -4.93 -1.63
C GLU A 3 12.02 -5.93 -2.76
N PHE A 4 10.87 -6.62 -2.72
CA PHE A 4 10.48 -7.55 -3.79
C PHE A 4 10.27 -6.84 -5.13
N GLU A 5 9.60 -5.68 -5.13
CA GLU A 5 9.42 -4.87 -6.35
C GLU A 5 10.76 -4.38 -6.90
N GLN A 6 11.68 -3.95 -6.03
CA GLN A 6 13.02 -3.54 -6.44
C GLN A 6 13.79 -4.71 -7.08
N LEU A 7 13.73 -5.91 -6.49
CA LEU A 7 14.31 -7.13 -7.06
C LEU A 7 13.66 -7.53 -8.39
N ARG A 8 12.37 -7.21 -8.59
CA ARG A 8 11.63 -7.42 -9.84
C ARG A 8 12.00 -6.40 -10.94
N GLY A 9 12.88 -5.44 -10.64
CA GLY A 9 13.32 -4.39 -11.56
C GLY A 9 12.54 -3.08 -11.44
N ASN A 10 11.60 -2.97 -10.49
CA ASN A 10 10.86 -1.75 -10.20
C ASN A 10 11.59 -0.92 -9.13
N SER A 11 12.62 -0.19 -9.56
CA SER A 11 13.48 0.63 -8.69
C SER A 11 12.77 1.83 -8.03
N GLY A 12 11.56 2.17 -8.48
CA GLY A 12 10.75 3.26 -7.91
C GLY A 12 9.90 2.86 -6.70
N ALA A 13 9.85 1.57 -6.34
CA ALA A 13 9.04 1.11 -5.23
C ALA A 13 9.64 1.53 -3.87
N LYS A 14 8.89 2.34 -3.11
CA LYS A 14 9.27 2.79 -1.77
C LYS A 14 8.19 2.42 -0.76
N ALA A 15 8.60 1.91 0.41
CA ALA A 15 7.69 1.58 1.49
C ALA A 15 7.38 2.83 2.33
N TYR A 16 6.11 2.99 2.68
CA TYR A 16 5.63 4.06 3.54
C TYR A 16 4.72 3.50 4.63
N ARG A 17 4.57 4.26 5.71
CA ARG A 17 3.62 4.00 6.81
C ARG A 17 2.54 5.08 6.84
N LEU A 18 1.34 4.73 7.30
CA LEU A 18 0.19 5.65 7.43
C LEU A 18 -0.02 6.17 8.86
N GLY A 19 0.77 5.70 9.82
CA GLY A 19 0.63 6.08 11.22
C GLY A 19 1.89 5.83 12.02
N ASP A 20 1.80 6.03 13.33
CA ASP A 20 2.92 5.86 14.25
C ASP A 20 3.34 4.40 14.41
N VAL A 21 4.64 4.20 14.61
CA VAL A 21 5.22 2.87 14.83
C VAL A 21 4.94 2.45 16.27
N SER A 22 4.29 1.30 16.45
CA SER A 22 4.04 0.73 17.78
C SER A 22 5.33 0.25 18.45
N ALA A 23 5.35 0.11 19.77
CA ALA A 23 6.52 -0.39 20.51
C ALA A 23 6.93 -1.80 20.09
N GLU A 24 5.97 -2.67 19.75
CA GLU A 24 6.23 -4.02 19.23
C GLU A 24 6.91 -3.98 17.87
N THR A 25 6.42 -3.12 16.97
CA THR A 25 7.02 -2.93 15.64
C THR A 25 8.41 -2.32 15.76
N GLN A 26 8.60 -1.35 16.65
CA GLN A 26 9.91 -0.75 16.91
C GLN A 26 10.91 -1.80 17.41
N PHE A 27 10.49 -2.68 18.32
CA PHE A 27 11.34 -3.76 18.80
C PHE A 27 11.79 -4.69 17.67
N ALA A 28 10.90 -5.03 16.73
CA ALA A 28 11.25 -5.82 15.56
C ALA A 28 12.25 -5.07 14.64
N LEU A 29 11.99 -3.78 14.35
CA LEU A 29 12.87 -2.95 13.54
C LEU A 29 14.28 -2.86 14.14
N ASP A 30 14.37 -2.66 15.46
CA ASP A 30 15.65 -2.60 16.18
C ASP A 30 16.35 -3.96 16.18
N THR A 31 15.60 -5.06 16.34
CA THR A 31 16.14 -6.43 16.33
C THR A 31 16.76 -6.79 14.98
N PHE A 32 16.10 -6.39 13.89
CA PHE A 32 16.57 -6.65 12.53
C PHE A 32 17.43 -5.53 11.95
N ASN A 33 17.67 -4.46 12.72
CA ASN A 33 18.42 -3.27 12.33
C ASN A 33 17.91 -2.64 11.02
N VAL A 34 16.59 -2.63 10.86
CA VAL A 34 15.90 -2.09 9.67
C VAL A 34 15.33 -0.72 10.03
N PRO A 35 15.56 0.32 9.22
CA PRO A 35 14.97 1.64 9.48
C PRO A 35 13.45 1.61 9.29
N ALA A 36 12.73 2.35 10.14
CA ALA A 36 11.29 2.53 9.99
C ALA A 36 10.96 3.20 8.64
N PRO A 37 9.90 2.76 7.94
CA PRO A 37 9.42 3.44 6.74
C PRO A 37 9.04 4.90 7.01
N GLU A 38 9.15 5.74 5.98
CA GLU A 38 8.74 7.14 6.05
C GLU A 38 7.22 7.25 6.21
N LEU A 39 6.76 8.24 6.97
CA LEU A 39 5.34 8.54 7.09
C LEU A 39 4.85 9.14 5.77
N LEU A 40 3.78 8.57 5.23
CA LEU A 40 3.12 9.10 4.04
C LEU A 40 2.35 10.35 4.42
N THR A 41 2.83 11.50 3.95
CA THR A 41 2.15 12.81 4.09
C THR A 41 1.68 13.37 2.77
N ASP A 42 2.03 12.71 1.67
CA ASP A 42 1.85 13.22 0.31
C ASP A 42 0.48 12.81 -0.24
N ASP A 43 -0.06 13.64 -1.12
CA ASP A 43 -1.28 13.33 -1.87
C ASP A 43 -0.99 12.19 -2.87
N LEU A 44 -1.88 11.20 -2.91
CA LEU A 44 -1.74 9.99 -3.74
C LEU A 44 -2.51 10.07 -5.07
N ASP A 45 -3.05 11.24 -5.40
CA ASP A 45 -3.77 11.46 -6.66
C ASP A 45 -2.91 11.10 -7.88
N GLY A 46 -3.41 10.14 -8.68
CA GLY A 46 -2.72 9.65 -9.88
C GLY A 46 -1.45 8.83 -9.66
N GLN A 47 -1.11 8.50 -8.40
CA GLN A 47 0.06 7.67 -8.09
C GLN A 47 -0.28 6.18 -8.17
N ASP A 48 0.73 5.38 -8.55
CA ASP A 48 0.65 3.93 -8.55
C ASP A 48 0.89 3.41 -7.13
N VAL A 49 -0.14 2.85 -6.50
CA VAL A 49 -0.09 2.40 -5.10
C VAL A 49 -0.21 0.88 -5.02
N ILE A 50 0.54 0.29 -4.09
CA ILE A 50 0.46 -1.13 -3.73
C ILE A 50 -0.02 -1.21 -2.29
N LEU A 51 -1.20 -1.77 -2.07
CA LEU A 51 -1.78 -1.96 -0.75
C LEU A 51 -1.35 -3.32 -0.19
N VAL A 52 -0.91 -3.30 1.06
CA VAL A 52 -0.45 -4.48 1.79
C VAL A 52 -1.18 -4.52 3.13
N ASP A 53 -1.75 -5.67 3.47
CA ASP A 53 -2.39 -5.96 4.77
C ASP A 53 -3.75 -5.30 5.02
N HIS A 54 -4.21 -4.41 4.13
CA HIS A 54 -5.51 -3.78 4.24
C HIS A 54 -6.13 -3.56 2.85
N ASN A 55 -7.45 -3.74 2.79
CA ASN A 55 -8.26 -3.50 1.59
C ASN A 55 -9.35 -2.42 1.79
N GLU A 56 -9.61 -2.02 3.03
CA GLU A 56 -10.68 -1.08 3.35
C GLU A 56 -10.21 0.38 3.16
N PHE A 57 -10.94 1.11 2.32
CA PHE A 57 -10.68 2.52 2.01
C PHE A 57 -10.68 3.42 3.26
N GLN A 58 -11.48 3.09 4.27
CA GLN A 58 -11.55 3.84 5.54
C GLN A 58 -10.33 3.62 6.45
N GLN A 59 -9.53 2.58 6.18
CA GLN A 59 -8.29 2.30 6.88
C GLN A 59 -7.04 2.77 6.10
N SER A 60 -7.26 3.29 4.89
CA SER A 60 -6.22 3.76 3.97
C SER A 60 -6.10 5.29 4.04
N SER A 61 -5.10 5.86 3.34
CA SER A 61 -4.95 7.33 3.22
C SER A 61 -6.23 7.99 2.68
N ASP A 62 -6.55 9.19 3.17
CA ASP A 62 -7.76 9.96 2.78
C ASP A 62 -7.87 10.18 1.26
N THR A 63 -6.74 10.14 0.55
CA THR A 63 -6.61 10.35 -0.90
C THR A 63 -6.52 9.05 -1.69
N ILE A 64 -6.80 7.89 -1.09
CA ILE A 64 -6.68 6.59 -1.79
C ILE A 64 -7.72 6.42 -2.92
N ALA A 65 -8.85 7.14 -2.84
CA ALA A 65 -9.92 7.06 -3.84
C ALA A 65 -9.51 7.60 -5.23
N SER A 66 -8.50 8.48 -5.27
CA SER A 66 -7.95 9.05 -6.51
C SER A 66 -6.66 8.37 -6.97
N ALA A 67 -6.13 7.43 -6.18
CA ALA A 67 -4.92 6.68 -6.51
C ALA A 67 -5.21 5.48 -7.42
N THR A 68 -4.22 5.10 -8.24
CA THR A 68 -4.32 3.89 -9.06
C THR A 68 -3.74 2.69 -8.32
N ILE A 69 -4.62 1.82 -7.80
CA ILE A 69 -4.21 0.62 -7.06
C ILE A 69 -3.77 -0.46 -8.05
N LYS A 70 -2.46 -0.76 -8.11
CA LYS A 70 -1.89 -1.78 -9.02
C LYS A 70 -1.94 -3.20 -8.46
N HIS A 71 -1.67 -3.32 -7.16
CA HIS A 71 -1.61 -4.59 -6.46
C HIS A 71 -2.20 -4.45 -5.06
N VAL A 72 -2.94 -5.47 -4.63
CA VAL A 72 -3.44 -5.62 -3.26
C VAL A 72 -3.01 -6.99 -2.77
N ILE A 73 -2.26 -7.03 -1.66
CA ILE A 73 -1.85 -8.26 -1.00
C ILE A 73 -2.42 -8.20 0.41
N ASP A 74 -3.52 -8.91 0.64
CA ASP A 74 -4.25 -8.86 1.89
C ASP A 74 -4.65 -10.27 2.34
N HIS A 75 -4.72 -10.46 3.66
CA HIS A 75 -5.15 -11.69 4.30
C HIS A 75 -6.45 -11.50 5.12
N HIS A 76 -7.03 -10.31 5.10
CA HIS A 76 -8.35 -10.02 5.68
C HIS A 76 -9.48 -10.42 4.72
N ARG A 77 -10.70 -10.50 5.28
CA ARG A 77 -11.91 -10.85 4.52
C ARG A 77 -12.21 -9.73 3.51
N ILE A 78 -12.34 -10.07 2.23
CA ILE A 78 -12.73 -9.10 1.20
C ILE A 78 -14.20 -8.72 1.39
N ALA A 79 -14.47 -7.47 1.73
CA ALA A 79 -15.79 -6.86 1.72
C ALA A 79 -15.68 -5.41 1.20
N ASN A 80 -16.59 -5.00 0.32
CA ASN A 80 -16.67 -3.62 -0.20
C ASN A 80 -15.46 -3.14 -1.05
N PHE A 81 -14.77 -4.04 -1.76
CA PHE A 81 -13.73 -3.70 -2.74
C PHE A 81 -14.34 -3.62 -4.15
N GLU A 82 -14.43 -2.42 -4.71
CA GLU A 82 -14.96 -2.18 -6.06
C GLU A 82 -13.83 -1.65 -6.95
N ASN A 83 -13.41 -2.43 -7.95
CA ASN A 83 -12.56 -1.94 -9.01
C ASN A 83 -13.45 -1.55 -10.21
N CYS A 84 -13.63 -0.25 -10.44
CA CYS A 84 -14.33 0.23 -11.62
C CYS A 84 -13.46 0.04 -12.87
N TRP A 85 -13.47 -1.17 -13.44
CA TRP A 85 -13.10 -1.39 -14.83
C TRP A 85 -14.39 -1.53 -15.62
N SER A 86 -14.75 -0.47 -16.34
CA SER A 86 -15.83 -0.49 -17.33
C SER A 86 -15.53 -1.58 -18.36
N PHE A 87 -16.26 -2.67 -18.25
CA PHE A 87 -16.26 -3.79 -19.20
C PHE A 87 -16.83 -3.28 -20.53
N MET A 88 -15.97 -2.86 -21.46
CA MET A 88 -16.39 -2.67 -22.84
C MET A 88 -16.31 -4.02 -23.57
N LEU A 89 -17.32 -4.85 -23.33
CA LEU A 89 -17.68 -5.95 -24.24
C LEU A 89 -18.35 -5.32 -25.46
N SER A 90 -17.58 -5.11 -26.54
CA SER A 90 -18.17 -4.99 -27.87
C SER A 90 -18.50 -6.39 -28.38
N CYS A 91 -19.77 -6.55 -28.76
CA CYS A 91 -20.37 -7.69 -29.42
C CYS A 91 -19.69 -8.03 -30.76
#